data_AF-A0A917PQU1-F1
#
_entry.id   AF-A0A917PQU1-F1
#
_cell.length_a   1.000
_cell.length_b   1.000
_cell.length_c   1.000
_cell.angle_alpha   90.00
_cell.angle_beta   90.00
_cell.angle_gamma   90.00
#
_symmetry.space_group_name_H-M   'P 1'
#
loop_
_entity.id
_entity.type
_entity.pdbx_description
1 polymer ?
#
loop_
_entity_poly.entity_id
_entity_poly.type
_entity_poly.pdbx_seq_one_letter_code
_entity_poly.pdbx_strand_id
1 'polypeptide(L)'
;MKRLKLTMMTILIFVIALTFSQISSNANDNQNKKNSDGNQKVSPGIEVLLNKKMNWLKNKRVGLITNPTGVTSNLTSSIDVLYNNPKVNLTALYGPEHGIRGNREAGEYVESYIDEKTGLPVYSLYGPTWKPTEEMLDDVDVLLFDIQDIGSNVYTYIYTLGFAMEAAAEYDKELIVLDRPNPIGGTKVEGPVRSEDAVSFMGRFMLPVRHGMTVGELAVMWNHEYSMGVDLKVAPMKGWKRTMHYEDTGLPWVMTSPNIPTRNTAYLYAGTELLDDTTLTTGLGTTKPFELVGAPWIDGAALVDEMNNRDIAGVSFRSAYFTPMFGKYSGELVGGVQVHMNDPSQINLVSLGLNLVDAMRDQNPEKFDMTSSYANLIGDTEVPDLIKDDKPVDKIIGSWQKDLDAWVEDVRNQYLMYPPYPSGSSPHKPEGILGILPLDLTAAPGQNIDLTVNGFNKHGEKLDIDPASIEWEVSDDIGYVENGTFYAEKEGQGRITATYEGYQASREVEISATHVENIRHAVHPNYTRVVFDLNKTIDHYDLTEHDSKIRLELPYGEISGELNRNGDTIGVSNSSVLSSIEYSQEEKMFVAIFNLKKEKIQLETPEFSSRLVIDIKHN
;
A
#
# COMPACT_ATOMS: atom_id res chain seq x y z
N MET A 1 -13.09 65.61 39.89
CA MET A 1 -13.81 65.59 38.59
C MET A 1 -13.00 65.06 37.39
N LYS A 2 -11.71 65.40 37.22
CA LYS A 2 -10.92 64.90 36.06
C LYS A 2 -10.60 63.40 36.07
N ARG A 3 -10.40 62.78 37.24
CA ARG A 3 -10.13 61.33 37.34
C ARG A 3 -11.35 60.45 37.04
N LEU A 4 -12.55 60.86 37.45
CA LEU A 4 -13.78 60.10 37.20
C LEU A 4 -14.19 60.07 35.71
N LYS A 5 -13.91 61.15 34.97
CA LYS A 5 -14.14 61.21 33.52
C LYS A 5 -13.20 60.30 32.72
N LEU A 6 -11.97 60.13 33.19
CA LEU A 6 -11.00 59.26 32.52
C LEU A 6 -11.38 57.79 32.69
N THR A 7 -11.79 57.38 33.89
CA THR A 7 -12.21 55.99 34.16
C THR A 7 -13.50 55.60 33.42
N MET A 8 -14.48 56.50 33.30
CA MET A 8 -15.68 56.25 32.49
C MET A 8 -15.37 56.12 31.00
N MET A 9 -14.40 56.88 30.49
CA MET A 9 -14.02 56.82 29.07
C MET A 9 -13.28 55.52 28.73
N THR A 10 -12.45 55.00 29.64
CA THR A 10 -11.78 53.70 29.45
C THR A 10 -12.77 52.54 29.49
N ILE A 11 -13.76 52.57 30.39
CA ILE A 11 -14.81 51.53 30.46
C ILE A 11 -15.69 51.54 29.20
N LEU A 12 -16.03 52.72 28.68
CA LEU A 12 -16.84 52.84 27.47
C LEU A 12 -16.09 52.31 26.22
N ILE A 13 -14.77 52.57 26.13
CA ILE A 13 -13.94 52.05 25.04
C ILE A 13 -13.81 50.52 25.14
N PHE A 14 -13.71 49.96 26.34
CA PHE A 14 -13.63 48.51 26.55
C PHE A 14 -14.94 47.78 26.23
N VAL A 15 -16.09 48.38 26.56
CA VAL A 15 -17.42 47.81 26.24
C VAL A 15 -17.69 47.88 24.72
N ILE A 16 -17.30 48.98 24.05
CA ILE A 16 -17.43 49.08 22.59
C ILE A 16 -16.53 48.04 21.88
N ALA A 17 -15.30 47.82 22.38
CA ALA A 17 -14.40 46.80 21.84
C ALA A 17 -14.92 45.35 22.02
N LEU A 18 -15.62 45.07 23.13
CA LEU A 18 -16.26 43.77 23.39
C LEU A 18 -17.51 43.54 22.51
N THR A 19 -18.26 44.60 22.19
CA THR A 19 -19.38 44.48 21.23
C THR A 19 -18.94 44.34 19.78
N PHE A 20 -17.80 44.94 19.39
CA PHE A 20 -17.23 44.76 18.03
C PHE A 20 -16.61 43.38 17.83
N SER A 21 -16.10 42.73 18.88
CA SER A 21 -15.56 41.37 18.79
C SER A 21 -16.65 40.30 18.64
N GLN A 22 -17.84 40.49 19.22
CA GLN A 22 -18.98 39.58 19.01
C GLN A 22 -19.73 39.78 17.68
N ILE A 23 -19.69 40.97 17.08
CA ILE A 23 -20.28 41.21 15.76
C ILE A 23 -19.35 40.70 14.65
N SER A 24 -18.03 40.78 14.84
CA SER A 24 -17.05 40.23 13.89
C SER A 24 -16.97 38.70 13.90
N SER A 25 -17.27 38.01 15.01
CA SER A 25 -17.31 36.54 15.04
C SER A 25 -18.50 35.98 14.25
N ASN A 26 -19.68 36.59 14.35
CA ASN A 26 -20.88 36.14 13.62
C ASN A 26 -20.87 36.54 12.13
N ALA A 27 -20.13 37.58 11.75
CA ALA A 27 -19.93 37.95 10.34
C ALA A 27 -18.90 37.06 9.64
N ASN A 28 -17.83 36.66 10.34
CA ASN A 28 -16.82 35.74 9.80
C ASN A 28 -17.34 34.31 9.64
N ASP A 29 -18.19 33.80 10.54
CA ASP A 29 -18.80 32.47 10.38
C ASP A 29 -19.75 32.39 9.17
N ASN A 30 -20.45 33.47 8.86
CA ASN A 30 -21.34 33.55 7.70
C ASN A 30 -20.62 33.91 6.39
N GLN A 31 -19.44 34.55 6.43
CA GLN A 31 -18.60 34.78 5.26
C GLN A 31 -17.73 33.56 4.91
N ASN A 32 -17.22 32.81 5.90
CA ASN A 32 -16.51 31.55 5.65
C ASN A 32 -17.43 30.48 5.07
N LYS A 33 -18.68 30.38 5.53
CA LYS A 33 -19.70 29.50 4.91
C LYS A 33 -20.10 29.90 3.49
N LYS A 34 -19.96 31.18 3.10
CA LYS A 34 -20.36 31.66 1.76
C LYS A 34 -19.24 31.63 0.71
N ASN A 35 -17.97 31.58 1.12
CA ASN A 35 -16.83 31.54 0.21
C ASN A 35 -16.28 30.13 -0.04
N SER A 36 -16.61 29.12 0.78
CA SER A 36 -16.21 27.72 0.55
C SER A 36 -17.08 27.00 -0.48
N ASP A 37 -18.37 27.35 -0.58
CA ASP A 37 -19.34 26.66 -1.44
C ASP A 37 -19.18 26.98 -2.94
N GLY A 38 -18.36 27.98 -3.30
CA GLY A 38 -18.23 28.47 -4.68
C GLY A 38 -17.21 27.73 -5.57
N ASN A 39 -16.30 26.95 -4.99
CA ASN A 39 -15.17 26.37 -5.74
C ASN A 39 -14.98 24.84 -5.55
N GLN A 40 -15.64 24.23 -4.56
CA GLN A 40 -15.62 22.78 -4.37
C GLN A 40 -16.52 22.11 -5.43
N LYS A 41 -15.92 21.32 -6.32
CA LYS A 41 -16.65 20.58 -7.37
C LYS A 41 -16.87 19.11 -7.01
N VAL A 42 -16.03 18.57 -6.12
CA VAL A 42 -16.05 17.17 -5.70
C VAL A 42 -16.37 17.05 -4.22
N SER A 43 -17.28 16.15 -3.85
CA SER A 43 -17.47 15.70 -2.46
C SER A 43 -16.79 14.34 -2.29
N PRO A 44 -15.81 14.21 -1.36
CA PRO A 44 -15.13 12.95 -1.09
C PRO A 44 -16.07 11.92 -0.43
N GLY A 45 -15.67 10.65 -0.44
CA GLY A 45 -16.45 9.54 0.11
C GLY A 45 -16.91 9.75 1.55
N ILE A 46 -16.07 10.35 2.40
CA ILE A 46 -16.43 10.70 3.80
C ILE A 46 -17.66 11.61 3.88
N GLU A 47 -17.78 12.61 3.01
CA GLU A 47 -18.95 13.49 2.98
C GLU A 47 -20.18 12.79 2.42
N VAL A 48 -19.99 11.89 1.45
CA VAL A 48 -21.08 11.08 0.92
C VAL A 48 -21.62 10.11 1.98
N LEU A 49 -20.73 9.48 2.75
CA LEU A 49 -21.07 8.63 3.88
C LEU A 49 -21.92 9.39 4.91
N LEU A 50 -21.37 10.50 5.42
CA LEU A 50 -21.99 11.31 6.48
C LEU A 50 -23.37 11.87 6.05
N ASN A 51 -23.51 12.27 4.79
CA ASN A 51 -24.74 12.90 4.32
C ASN A 51 -25.81 11.90 3.83
N LYS A 52 -25.41 10.73 3.31
CA LYS A 52 -26.34 9.86 2.57
C LYS A 52 -26.33 8.40 2.98
N LYS A 53 -25.30 7.91 3.66
CA LYS A 53 -25.08 6.48 3.91
C LYS A 53 -24.83 6.12 5.38
N MET A 54 -25.16 7.01 6.31
CA MET A 54 -25.02 6.77 7.76
C MET A 54 -25.73 5.51 8.27
N ASN A 55 -26.74 5.02 7.55
CA ASN A 55 -27.41 3.76 7.88
C ASN A 55 -26.49 2.55 7.74
N TRP A 56 -25.40 2.63 6.97
CA TRP A 56 -24.40 1.55 6.85
C TRP A 56 -23.65 1.30 8.17
N LEU A 57 -23.50 2.33 9.03
CA LEU A 57 -22.78 2.24 10.31
C LEU A 57 -23.70 1.95 11.50
N LYS A 58 -25.02 1.84 11.27
CA LYS A 58 -25.99 1.74 12.36
C LYS A 58 -25.76 0.44 13.14
N ASN A 59 -25.59 0.56 14.45
CA ASN A 59 -25.36 -0.55 15.38
C ASN A 59 -24.09 -1.36 15.10
N LYS A 60 -23.09 -0.76 14.42
CA LYS A 60 -21.79 -1.39 14.17
C LYS A 60 -20.70 -0.70 14.98
N ARG A 61 -19.73 -1.47 15.46
CA ARG A 61 -18.44 -1.00 15.96
C ARG A 61 -17.54 -0.71 14.76
N VAL A 62 -17.02 0.50 14.68
CA VAL A 62 -16.34 1.03 13.51
C VAL A 62 -14.85 1.11 13.77
N GLY A 63 -14.06 0.44 12.92
CA GLY A 63 -12.63 0.67 12.79
C GLY A 63 -12.34 1.65 11.65
N LEU A 64 -11.35 2.52 11.79
CA LEU A 64 -10.97 3.49 10.74
C LEU A 64 -9.50 3.37 10.37
N ILE A 65 -9.23 2.96 9.13
CA ILE A 65 -7.92 3.01 8.49
C ILE A 65 -7.79 4.39 7.83
N THR A 66 -6.88 5.22 8.37
CA THR A 66 -6.74 6.61 7.95
C THR A 66 -5.33 7.15 8.24
N ASN A 67 -5.01 8.30 7.66
CA ASN A 67 -3.85 9.10 7.98
C ASN A 67 -4.25 10.61 7.96
N PRO A 68 -3.32 11.58 7.98
CA PRO A 68 -3.66 13.01 7.93
C PRO A 68 -4.47 13.45 6.71
N THR A 69 -4.43 12.69 5.62
CA THR A 69 -5.16 13.00 4.38
C THR A 69 -6.65 12.65 4.46
N GLY A 70 -7.03 11.84 5.44
CA GLY A 70 -8.42 11.51 5.77
C GLY A 70 -9.13 12.72 6.38
N VAL A 71 -9.51 13.67 5.51
CA VAL A 71 -10.20 14.90 5.87
C VAL A 71 -11.38 15.19 4.95
N THR A 72 -12.37 15.91 5.47
CA THR A 72 -13.44 16.55 4.69
C THR A 72 -12.91 17.71 3.84
N SER A 73 -13.73 18.28 2.97
CA SER A 73 -13.35 19.46 2.16
C SER A 73 -12.97 20.69 3.00
N ASN A 74 -13.43 20.73 4.25
CA ASN A 74 -13.11 21.77 5.23
C ASN A 74 -11.92 21.41 6.14
N LEU A 75 -11.08 20.45 5.74
CA LEU A 75 -9.90 20.01 6.49
C LEU A 75 -10.19 19.45 7.89
N THR A 76 -11.44 19.06 8.17
CA THR A 76 -11.77 18.36 9.42
C THR A 76 -11.48 16.87 9.25
N SER A 77 -10.68 16.31 10.15
CA SER A 77 -10.28 14.89 10.13
C SER A 77 -11.47 13.95 10.18
N SER A 78 -11.38 12.86 9.41
CA SER A 78 -12.32 11.74 9.42
C SER A 78 -12.43 11.09 10.80
N ILE A 79 -11.32 11.05 11.55
CA ILE A 79 -11.31 10.62 12.96
C ILE A 79 -12.27 11.50 13.77
N ASP A 80 -12.10 12.82 13.67
CA ASP A 80 -12.86 13.79 14.47
C ASP A 80 -14.34 13.80 14.10
N VAL A 81 -14.68 13.77 12.81
CA VAL A 81 -16.10 13.79 12.39
C VAL A 81 -16.82 12.49 12.72
N LEU A 82 -16.13 11.35 12.72
CA LEU A 82 -16.72 10.06 13.08
C LEU A 82 -16.84 9.94 14.61
N TYR A 83 -15.77 10.21 15.35
CA TYR A 83 -15.74 10.12 16.81
C TYR A 83 -16.78 11.05 17.48
N ASN A 84 -16.92 12.28 16.99
CA ASN A 84 -17.86 13.24 17.57
C ASN A 84 -19.31 13.05 17.09
N ASN A 85 -19.58 12.10 16.20
CA ASN A 85 -20.92 11.86 15.71
C ASN A 85 -21.64 10.83 16.60
N PRO A 86 -22.72 11.21 17.32
CA PRO A 86 -23.39 10.32 18.28
C PRO A 86 -24.09 9.11 17.64
N LYS A 87 -24.11 9.01 16.30
CA LYS A 87 -24.65 7.88 15.55
C LYS A 87 -23.58 6.88 15.10
N VAL A 88 -22.31 7.14 15.42
CA VAL A 88 -21.16 6.30 15.06
C VAL A 88 -20.53 5.80 16.36
N ASN A 89 -20.24 4.50 16.41
CA ASN A 89 -19.48 3.90 17.50
C ASN A 89 -18.06 3.60 16.99
N LEU A 90 -17.19 4.60 16.97
CA LEU A 90 -15.80 4.45 16.55
C LEU A 90 -15.00 3.80 17.70
N THR A 91 -14.41 2.63 17.45
CA THR A 91 -13.78 1.79 18.49
C THR A 91 -12.28 1.62 18.30
N ALA A 92 -11.76 1.70 17.07
CA ALA A 92 -10.35 1.52 16.78
C ALA A 92 -9.88 2.35 15.59
N LEU A 93 -8.59 2.68 15.58
CA LEU A 93 -7.91 3.41 14.53
C LEU A 93 -6.74 2.57 14.00
N TYR A 94 -6.45 2.67 12.70
CA TYR A 94 -5.38 1.93 12.05
C TYR A 94 -4.54 2.89 11.20
N GLY A 95 -3.25 2.96 11.48
CA GLY A 95 -2.30 3.81 10.78
C GLY A 95 -1.49 3.02 9.75
N PRO A 96 -1.40 3.46 8.48
CA PRO A 96 -0.52 2.85 7.47
C PRO A 96 0.94 3.29 7.68
N GLU A 97 1.78 3.15 6.65
CA GLU A 97 3.08 3.82 6.56
C GLU A 97 2.96 5.31 6.91
N HIS A 98 3.97 5.84 7.62
CA HIS A 98 4.01 7.18 8.24
C HIS A 98 3.07 7.39 9.45
N GLY A 99 2.21 6.41 9.75
CA GLY A 99 1.27 6.41 10.86
C GLY A 99 0.11 7.40 10.70
N ILE A 100 -0.82 7.36 11.66
CA ILE A 100 -2.07 8.15 11.60
C ILE A 100 -1.84 9.67 11.69
N ARG A 101 -0.68 10.10 12.22
CA ARG A 101 -0.27 11.51 12.32
C ARG A 101 0.68 11.94 11.19
N GLY A 102 1.13 11.01 10.33
CA GLY A 102 2.01 11.29 9.18
C GLY A 102 3.34 11.94 9.56
N ASN A 103 3.89 11.61 10.73
CA ASN A 103 5.05 12.30 11.33
C ASN A 103 6.31 11.43 11.38
N ARG A 104 6.42 10.46 10.47
CA ARG A 104 7.55 9.54 10.31
C ARG A 104 7.97 9.46 8.85
N GLU A 105 9.27 9.28 8.63
CA GLU A 105 9.83 9.12 7.28
C GLU A 105 9.39 7.79 6.64
N ALA A 106 9.59 7.66 5.32
CA ALA A 106 9.34 6.39 4.63
C ALA A 106 10.22 5.28 5.21
N GLY A 107 9.67 4.08 5.37
CA GLY A 107 10.39 2.96 6.00
C GLY A 107 10.42 2.98 7.54
N GLU A 108 9.98 4.05 8.21
CA GLU A 108 9.99 4.12 9.68
C GLU A 108 8.76 3.44 10.31
N TYR A 109 9.00 2.57 11.29
CA TYR A 109 7.95 1.92 12.06
C TYR A 109 7.35 2.84 13.13
N VAL A 110 6.02 2.78 13.28
CA VAL A 110 5.26 3.40 14.36
C VAL A 110 4.66 2.29 15.21
N GLU A 111 4.96 2.24 16.50
CA GLU A 111 4.33 1.28 17.42
C GLU A 111 2.85 1.65 17.68
N SER A 112 2.03 0.64 17.95
CA SER A 112 0.64 0.81 18.38
C SER A 112 0.54 1.55 19.72
N TYR A 113 -0.49 2.39 19.89
CA TYR A 113 -0.64 3.26 21.07
C TYR A 113 -2.11 3.64 21.33
N ILE A 114 -2.37 4.38 22.43
CA ILE A 114 -3.69 4.95 22.71
C ILE A 114 -3.70 6.41 22.26
N ASP A 115 -4.63 6.77 21.39
CA ASP A 115 -4.77 8.15 20.92
C ASP A 115 -5.16 9.09 22.06
N GLU A 116 -4.34 10.10 22.33
CA GLU A 116 -4.52 11.00 23.49
C GLU A 116 -5.84 11.79 23.45
N LYS A 117 -6.36 12.08 22.25
CA LYS A 117 -7.55 12.92 22.07
C LYS A 117 -8.84 12.11 22.20
N THR A 118 -8.88 10.92 21.61
CA THR A 118 -10.08 10.08 21.53
C THR A 118 -10.11 8.96 22.57
N GLY A 119 -8.96 8.60 23.14
CA GLY A 119 -8.81 7.46 24.04
C GLY A 119 -8.91 6.10 23.34
N LEU A 120 -8.91 6.07 22.00
CA LEU A 120 -9.05 4.85 21.21
C LEU A 120 -7.69 4.18 20.97
N PRO A 121 -7.63 2.85 20.83
CA PRO A 121 -6.44 2.18 20.33
C PRO A 121 -6.14 2.58 18.89
N VAL A 122 -4.85 2.79 18.62
CA VAL A 122 -4.27 3.00 17.29
C VAL A 122 -3.34 1.83 17.01
N TYR A 123 -3.70 1.03 16.01
CA TYR A 123 -2.89 -0.09 15.54
C TYR A 123 -2.02 0.32 14.35
N SER A 124 -0.79 -0.18 14.29
CA SER A 124 0.11 0.02 13.16
C SER A 124 -0.07 -1.06 12.11
N LEU A 125 -0.25 -0.66 10.86
CA LEU A 125 -0.33 -1.53 9.69
C LEU A 125 0.92 -1.36 8.80
N TYR A 126 2.07 -1.20 9.43
CA TYR A 126 3.37 -1.12 8.77
C TYR A 126 4.45 -1.78 9.64
N GLY A 127 5.45 -2.43 9.04
CA GLY A 127 6.56 -3.06 9.78
C GLY A 127 6.31 -4.54 10.11
N PRO A 128 6.10 -4.94 11.38
CA PRO A 128 5.83 -6.33 11.73
C PRO A 128 4.41 -6.79 11.35
N THR A 129 3.47 -5.86 11.18
CA THR A 129 2.06 -6.15 10.89
C THR A 129 1.56 -5.25 9.78
N TRP A 130 1.15 -5.83 8.65
CA TRP A 130 0.65 -5.08 7.48
C TRP A 130 -0.83 -5.37 7.21
N LYS A 131 -1.22 -6.63 7.43
CA LYS A 131 -2.60 -7.13 7.48
C LYS A 131 -3.11 -7.01 8.92
N PRO A 132 -4.29 -6.42 9.17
CA PRO A 132 -4.90 -6.44 10.49
C PRO A 132 -5.06 -7.88 10.99
N THR A 133 -4.66 -8.14 12.24
CA THR A 133 -4.83 -9.45 12.87
C THR A 133 -6.27 -9.63 13.38
N GLU A 134 -6.67 -10.86 13.70
CA GLU A 134 -7.98 -11.13 14.29
C GLU A 134 -8.19 -10.31 15.58
N GLU A 135 -7.20 -10.31 16.47
CA GLU A 135 -7.22 -9.57 17.74
C GLU A 135 -7.39 -8.06 17.54
N MET A 136 -6.76 -7.49 16.50
CA MET A 136 -6.93 -6.09 16.16
C MET A 136 -8.35 -5.75 15.70
N LEU A 137 -9.15 -6.77 15.32
CA LEU A 137 -10.51 -6.63 14.78
C LEU A 137 -11.60 -7.16 15.72
N ASP A 138 -11.26 -7.63 16.93
CA ASP A 138 -12.21 -8.13 17.94
C ASP A 138 -13.32 -7.12 18.24
N ASP A 139 -12.93 -5.84 18.32
CA ASP A 139 -13.81 -4.71 18.60
C ASP A 139 -14.31 -3.95 17.36
N VAL A 140 -14.28 -4.60 16.20
CA VAL A 140 -14.70 -4.03 14.92
C VAL A 140 -15.67 -4.96 14.19
N ASP A 141 -16.78 -4.39 13.71
CA ASP A 141 -17.74 -5.05 12.82
C ASP A 141 -17.63 -4.52 11.38
N VAL A 142 -17.16 -3.28 11.22
CA VAL A 142 -16.92 -2.64 9.93
C VAL A 142 -15.64 -1.81 9.94
N LEU A 143 -14.79 -2.05 8.94
CA LEU A 143 -13.62 -1.22 8.65
C LEU A 143 -13.98 -0.13 7.63
N LEU A 144 -13.58 1.11 7.92
CA LEU A 144 -13.60 2.21 6.97
C LEU A 144 -12.18 2.46 6.46
N PHE A 145 -12.02 2.64 5.15
CA PHE A 145 -10.77 3.09 4.55
C PHE A 145 -10.93 4.51 4.01
N ASP A 146 -10.16 5.47 4.51
CA ASP A 146 -10.19 6.88 4.07
C ASP A 146 -8.81 7.51 3.97
N ILE A 147 -8.10 7.23 2.88
CA ILE A 147 -6.75 7.73 2.62
C ILE A 147 -6.66 8.26 1.18
N GLN A 148 -6.03 9.44 1.02
CA GLN A 148 -5.65 9.99 -0.29
C GLN A 148 -4.39 9.28 -0.80
N ASP A 149 -4.56 8.52 -1.87
CA ASP A 149 -3.48 7.90 -2.66
C ASP A 149 -2.94 8.88 -3.73
N ILE A 150 -1.90 8.49 -4.48
CA ILE A 150 -1.31 9.30 -5.56
C ILE A 150 -1.40 8.73 -6.98
N GLY A 151 -1.96 7.53 -7.16
CA GLY A 151 -2.22 6.95 -8.47
C GLY A 151 -1.06 6.13 -9.06
N SER A 152 -0.15 5.65 -8.21
CA SER A 152 1.05 4.91 -8.60
C SER A 152 1.08 3.51 -7.96
N ASN A 153 1.52 2.50 -8.71
CA ASN A 153 1.64 1.11 -8.22
C ASN A 153 2.77 0.87 -7.21
N VAL A 154 3.56 1.89 -6.87
CA VAL A 154 4.60 1.83 -5.85
C VAL A 154 4.30 2.77 -4.68
N TYR A 155 3.09 3.31 -4.59
CA TYR A 155 2.66 4.02 -3.39
C TYR A 155 1.90 3.07 -2.45
N THR A 156 2.34 2.97 -1.21
CA THR A 156 2.02 1.82 -0.35
C THR A 156 0.58 1.77 0.18
N TYR A 157 -0.16 2.87 0.14
CA TYR A 157 -1.48 2.98 0.75
C TYR A 157 -2.55 2.08 0.12
N ILE A 158 -2.48 1.86 -1.20
CA ILE A 158 -3.38 0.92 -1.87
C ILE A 158 -3.12 -0.52 -1.43
N TYR A 159 -1.88 -0.86 -1.04
CA TYR A 159 -1.58 -2.19 -0.50
C TYR A 159 -2.11 -2.35 0.92
N THR A 160 -2.07 -1.31 1.77
CA THR A 160 -2.79 -1.33 3.06
C THR A 160 -4.28 -1.60 2.87
N LEU A 161 -4.92 -1.01 1.85
CA LEU A 161 -6.32 -1.32 1.51
C LEU A 161 -6.48 -2.79 1.11
N GLY A 162 -5.62 -3.30 0.24
CA GLY A 162 -5.63 -4.70 -0.16
C GLY A 162 -5.52 -5.64 1.04
N PHE A 163 -4.52 -5.47 1.91
CA PHE A 163 -4.38 -6.30 3.12
C PHE A 163 -5.56 -6.18 4.09
N ALA A 164 -6.17 -4.99 4.20
CA ALA A 164 -7.39 -4.82 4.98
C ALA A 164 -8.59 -5.57 4.37
N MET A 165 -8.67 -5.66 3.03
CA MET A 165 -9.65 -6.50 2.34
C MET A 165 -9.44 -7.97 2.66
N GLU A 166 -8.19 -8.44 2.68
CA GLU A 166 -7.86 -9.82 3.03
C GLU A 166 -8.31 -10.18 4.44
N ALA A 167 -7.93 -9.38 5.43
CA ALA A 167 -8.35 -9.56 6.81
C ALA A 167 -9.88 -9.48 6.94
N ALA A 168 -10.54 -8.59 6.19
CA ALA A 168 -11.99 -8.48 6.22
C ALA A 168 -12.69 -9.74 5.68
N ALA A 169 -12.17 -10.36 4.61
CA ALA A 169 -12.68 -11.63 4.11
C ALA A 169 -12.44 -12.77 5.11
N GLU A 170 -11.22 -12.87 5.65
CA GLU A 170 -10.80 -13.93 6.59
C GLU A 170 -11.59 -13.91 7.91
N TYR A 171 -11.84 -12.72 8.45
CA TYR A 171 -12.46 -12.54 9.77
C TYR A 171 -13.93 -12.08 9.72
N ASP A 172 -14.59 -12.26 8.57
CA ASP A 172 -16.00 -11.93 8.33
C ASP A 172 -16.38 -10.49 8.73
N LYS A 173 -15.57 -9.52 8.29
CA LYS A 173 -15.80 -8.08 8.53
C LYS A 173 -16.31 -7.38 7.28
N GLU A 174 -17.17 -6.39 7.46
CA GLU A 174 -17.52 -5.47 6.37
C GLU A 174 -16.39 -4.47 6.14
N LEU A 175 -16.10 -4.15 4.88
CA LEU A 175 -15.18 -3.09 4.51
C LEU A 175 -15.89 -2.01 3.69
N ILE A 176 -15.76 -0.75 4.09
CA ILE A 176 -16.31 0.39 3.35
C ILE A 176 -15.17 1.34 2.92
N VAL A 177 -14.97 1.47 1.61
CA VAL A 177 -14.01 2.42 1.04
C VAL A 177 -14.66 3.79 0.87
N LEU A 178 -14.09 4.80 1.51
CA LEU A 178 -14.50 6.20 1.38
C LEU A 178 -13.69 6.82 0.26
N ASP A 179 -14.24 6.74 -0.95
CA ASP A 179 -13.44 6.93 -2.15
C ASP A 179 -12.93 8.37 -2.31
N ARG A 180 -11.75 8.51 -2.95
CA ARG A 180 -11.02 9.76 -3.13
C ARG A 180 -10.48 9.92 -4.55
N PRO A 181 -10.22 11.15 -5.02
CA PRO A 181 -9.71 11.37 -6.37
C PRO A 181 -8.38 10.67 -6.59
N ASN A 182 -8.18 10.05 -7.74
CA ASN A 182 -6.82 9.81 -8.23
C ASN A 182 -6.24 11.17 -8.66
N PRO A 183 -5.18 11.69 -8.00
CA PRO A 183 -4.72 13.06 -8.22
C PRO A 183 -4.10 13.28 -9.59
N ILE A 184 -3.60 12.21 -10.22
CA ILE A 184 -3.06 12.25 -11.58
C ILE A 184 -4.11 11.90 -12.64
N GLY A 185 -5.39 11.92 -12.28
CA GLY A 185 -6.51 11.67 -13.19
C GLY A 185 -6.73 10.20 -13.49
N GLY A 186 -7.84 9.92 -14.18
CA GLY A 186 -8.30 8.56 -14.50
C GLY A 186 -8.31 8.22 -15.99
N THR A 187 -7.78 9.07 -16.87
CA THR A 187 -7.82 8.80 -18.32
C THR A 187 -6.64 7.96 -18.80
N LYS A 188 -5.42 8.33 -18.40
CA LYS A 188 -4.19 7.66 -18.81
C LYS A 188 -3.86 6.44 -17.94
N VAL A 189 -3.26 5.44 -18.57
CA VAL A 189 -2.69 4.24 -17.95
C VAL A 189 -1.33 4.01 -18.60
N GLU A 190 -0.28 3.76 -17.82
CA GLU A 190 1.09 3.72 -18.32
C GLU A 190 1.97 2.74 -17.54
N GLY A 191 2.98 2.19 -18.21
CA GLY A 191 3.95 1.25 -17.66
C GLY A 191 3.55 -0.21 -17.83
N PRO A 192 4.49 -1.15 -17.65
CA PRO A 192 4.17 -2.56 -17.72
C PRO A 192 3.21 -2.94 -16.60
N VAL A 193 2.29 -3.87 -16.89
CA VAL A 193 1.50 -4.52 -15.85
C VAL A 193 2.47 -5.41 -15.07
N ARG A 194 2.44 -5.30 -13.74
CA ARG A 194 3.37 -6.05 -12.90
C ARG A 194 3.36 -7.55 -13.24
N SER A 195 4.53 -8.16 -13.39
CA SER A 195 4.67 -9.60 -13.58
C SER A 195 4.57 -10.36 -12.25
N GLU A 196 4.15 -11.63 -12.30
CA GLU A 196 4.14 -12.52 -11.13
C GLU A 196 5.55 -12.72 -10.55
N ASP A 197 6.57 -12.73 -11.41
CA ASP A 197 7.99 -12.81 -11.01
C ASP A 197 8.49 -11.55 -10.29
N ALA A 198 7.74 -10.44 -10.32
CA ALA A 198 8.03 -9.18 -9.65
C ALA A 198 7.09 -8.91 -8.45
N VAL A 199 6.41 -9.95 -7.93
CA VAL A 199 5.58 -9.84 -6.73
C VAL A 199 6.45 -9.46 -5.53
N SER A 200 6.02 -8.43 -4.81
CA SER A 200 6.58 -7.98 -3.54
C SER A 200 5.44 -7.49 -2.64
N PHE A 201 5.74 -6.98 -1.44
CA PHE A 201 4.72 -6.25 -0.65
C PHE A 201 4.03 -5.16 -1.49
N MET A 202 4.83 -4.40 -2.24
CA MET A 202 4.37 -3.35 -3.16
C MET A 202 3.89 -3.92 -4.50
N GLY A 203 3.66 -5.23 -4.58
CA GLY A 203 3.40 -5.97 -5.81
C GLY A 203 2.41 -7.11 -5.69
N ARG A 204 1.73 -7.26 -4.54
CA ARG A 204 0.73 -8.31 -4.32
C ARG A 204 -0.45 -8.24 -5.28
N PHE A 205 -0.79 -7.03 -5.71
CA PHE A 205 -1.86 -6.79 -6.67
C PHE A 205 -1.32 -6.19 -7.97
N MET A 206 -1.64 -6.85 -9.08
CA MET A 206 -1.10 -6.55 -10.41
C MET A 206 -1.68 -5.23 -10.91
N LEU A 207 -0.79 -4.25 -11.07
CA LEU A 207 -1.11 -2.90 -11.52
C LEU A 207 0.02 -2.37 -12.40
N PRO A 208 -0.30 -1.63 -13.47
CA PRO A 208 0.70 -0.85 -14.18
C PRO A 208 1.11 0.38 -13.37
N VAL A 209 2.30 0.94 -13.67
CA VAL A 209 2.91 2.06 -12.95
C VAL A 209 1.93 3.21 -12.68
N ARG A 210 1.21 3.64 -13.72
CA ARG A 210 0.06 4.53 -13.62
C ARG A 210 -1.19 3.72 -13.93
N HIS A 211 -1.95 3.33 -12.92
CA HIS A 211 -3.17 2.53 -13.09
C HIS A 211 -4.40 3.34 -13.49
N GLY A 212 -4.43 4.64 -13.15
CA GLY A 212 -5.52 5.55 -13.51
C GLY A 212 -6.88 5.15 -12.91
N MET A 213 -6.90 4.52 -11.73
CA MET A 213 -8.11 4.14 -11.00
C MET A 213 -8.15 4.82 -9.64
N THR A 214 -9.35 5.02 -9.10
CA THR A 214 -9.53 5.45 -7.69
C THR A 214 -9.34 4.27 -6.74
N VAL A 215 -9.16 4.53 -5.44
CA VAL A 215 -9.02 3.45 -4.44
C VAL A 215 -10.29 2.61 -4.32
N GLY A 216 -11.47 3.21 -4.52
CA GLY A 216 -12.74 2.49 -4.59
C GLY A 216 -12.83 1.57 -5.81
N GLU A 217 -12.45 2.06 -7.00
CA GLU A 217 -12.38 1.23 -8.21
C GLU A 217 -11.37 0.07 -8.06
N LEU A 218 -10.22 0.31 -7.42
CA LEU A 218 -9.23 -0.73 -7.13
C LEU A 218 -9.77 -1.80 -6.18
N ALA A 219 -10.44 -1.42 -5.09
CA ALA A 219 -11.02 -2.39 -4.17
C ALA A 219 -12.06 -3.29 -4.84
N VAL A 220 -12.92 -2.72 -5.69
CA VAL A 220 -13.91 -3.51 -6.43
C VAL A 220 -13.20 -4.47 -7.37
N MET A 221 -12.24 -3.98 -8.16
CA MET A 221 -11.45 -4.82 -9.06
C MET A 221 -10.78 -5.97 -8.32
N TRP A 222 -10.08 -5.70 -7.21
CA TRP A 222 -9.37 -6.75 -6.48
C TRP A 222 -10.30 -7.77 -5.82
N ASN A 223 -11.47 -7.35 -5.35
CA ASN A 223 -12.43 -8.29 -4.77
C ASN A 223 -12.86 -9.35 -5.80
N HIS A 224 -13.01 -8.95 -7.08
CA HIS A 224 -13.41 -9.84 -8.17
C HIS A 224 -12.22 -10.61 -8.77
N GLU A 225 -11.17 -9.91 -9.21
CA GLU A 225 -10.03 -10.51 -9.90
C GLU A 225 -9.26 -11.51 -9.02
N TYR A 226 -9.26 -11.32 -7.70
CA TYR A 226 -8.59 -12.23 -6.75
C TYR A 226 -9.54 -13.16 -6.01
N SER A 227 -10.83 -13.19 -6.39
CA SER A 227 -11.87 -14.01 -5.75
C SER A 227 -11.81 -13.90 -4.21
N MET A 228 -11.75 -12.68 -3.68
CA MET A 228 -11.54 -12.48 -2.23
C MET A 228 -12.79 -12.77 -1.42
N GLY A 229 -13.97 -12.43 -1.96
CA GLY A 229 -15.25 -12.63 -1.25
C GLY A 229 -15.43 -11.70 -0.05
N VAL A 230 -15.05 -10.43 -0.16
CA VAL A 230 -15.21 -9.40 0.88
C VAL A 230 -16.65 -8.84 0.86
N ASP A 231 -17.26 -8.59 2.03
CA ASP A 231 -18.44 -7.70 2.15
C ASP A 231 -18.01 -6.25 1.92
N LEU A 232 -17.86 -5.90 0.64
CA LEU A 232 -17.31 -4.64 0.20
C LEU A 232 -18.41 -3.63 -0.14
N LYS A 233 -18.28 -2.42 0.41
CA LYS A 233 -19.02 -1.24 -0.04
C LYS A 233 -18.05 -0.13 -0.43
N VAL A 234 -18.44 0.64 -1.43
CA VAL A 234 -17.76 1.89 -1.78
C VAL A 234 -18.74 3.03 -1.58
N ALA A 235 -18.30 4.08 -0.90
CA ALA A 235 -18.96 5.38 -0.87
C ALA A 235 -18.36 6.24 -2.01
N PRO A 236 -18.92 6.19 -3.24
CA PRO A 236 -18.34 6.90 -4.36
C PRO A 236 -18.41 8.40 -4.16
N MET A 237 -17.40 9.10 -4.63
CA MET A 237 -17.39 10.55 -4.68
C MET A 237 -18.58 11.09 -5.48
N LYS A 238 -18.96 12.34 -5.18
CA LYS A 238 -19.89 13.09 -6.03
C LYS A 238 -19.12 14.13 -6.83
N GLY A 239 -19.30 14.13 -8.15
CA GLY A 239 -18.82 15.20 -9.04
C GLY A 239 -17.43 14.96 -9.65
N TRP A 240 -16.65 14.00 -9.14
CA TRP A 240 -15.38 13.63 -9.76
C TRP A 240 -15.61 13.03 -11.15
N LYS A 241 -14.69 13.34 -12.07
CA LYS A 241 -14.65 12.79 -13.41
C LYS A 241 -13.23 12.33 -13.69
N ARG A 242 -13.07 11.30 -14.52
CA ARG A 242 -11.76 10.75 -14.88
C ARG A 242 -10.83 11.78 -15.54
N THR A 243 -11.40 12.79 -16.19
CA THR A 243 -10.64 13.90 -16.80
C THR A 243 -10.15 14.95 -15.81
N MET A 244 -10.55 14.88 -14.53
CA MET A 244 -10.10 15.83 -13.51
C MET A 244 -8.74 15.41 -12.96
N HIS A 245 -7.82 16.36 -12.93
CA HIS A 245 -6.65 16.32 -12.07
C HIS A 245 -7.00 16.91 -10.70
N TYR A 246 -6.12 16.77 -9.70
CA TYR A 246 -6.46 17.14 -8.33
C TYR A 246 -6.88 18.62 -8.19
N GLU A 247 -6.23 19.52 -8.92
CA GLU A 247 -6.54 20.95 -8.96
C GLU A 247 -7.96 21.25 -9.45
N ASP A 248 -8.53 20.39 -10.30
CA ASP A 248 -9.89 20.58 -10.84
C ASP A 248 -10.98 20.29 -9.80
N THR A 249 -10.65 19.49 -8.77
CA THR A 249 -11.60 19.00 -7.77
C THR A 249 -12.10 20.09 -6.82
N GLY A 250 -11.28 21.11 -6.61
CA GLY A 250 -11.48 22.14 -5.58
C GLY A 250 -11.23 21.65 -4.15
N LEU A 251 -10.72 20.44 -3.95
CA LEU A 251 -10.35 19.91 -2.64
C LEU A 251 -8.99 20.45 -2.17
N PRO A 252 -8.80 20.63 -0.86
CA PRO A 252 -7.51 21.03 -0.31
C PRO A 252 -6.52 19.86 -0.37
N TRP A 253 -5.29 20.14 -0.81
CA TRP A 253 -4.21 19.15 -0.76
C TRP A 253 -3.64 19.07 0.65
N VAL A 254 -3.69 17.87 1.23
CA VAL A 254 -2.90 17.50 2.40
C VAL A 254 -1.77 16.61 1.89
N MET A 255 -0.54 16.91 2.31
CA MET A 255 0.62 16.11 1.91
C MET A 255 0.38 14.62 2.25
N THR A 256 0.61 13.75 1.27
CA THR A 256 0.29 12.33 1.40
C THR A 256 1.41 11.57 2.12
N SER A 257 2.63 12.10 2.12
CA SER A 257 3.77 11.66 2.93
C SER A 257 4.77 12.82 3.10
N PRO A 258 5.79 12.72 3.98
CA PRO A 258 6.82 13.76 4.15
C PRO A 258 7.46 14.21 2.83
N ASN A 259 7.67 13.26 1.92
CA ASN A 259 8.33 13.49 0.64
C ASN A 259 7.38 13.75 -0.52
N ILE A 260 6.05 13.77 -0.29
CA ILE A 260 5.03 14.19 -1.25
C ILE A 260 4.29 15.44 -0.72
N PRO A 261 4.99 16.59 -0.56
CA PRO A 261 4.41 17.79 0.05
C PRO A 261 3.39 18.50 -0.84
N THR A 262 3.46 18.32 -2.17
CA THR A 262 2.63 19.08 -3.12
C THR A 262 1.96 18.19 -4.15
N ARG A 263 0.87 18.69 -4.74
CA ARG A 263 0.19 18.05 -5.89
C ARG A 263 1.14 17.83 -7.08
N ASN A 264 2.06 18.77 -7.32
CA ASN A 264 3.04 18.64 -8.41
C ASN A 264 3.99 17.48 -8.15
N THR A 265 4.43 17.34 -6.90
CA THR A 265 5.24 16.21 -6.45
C THR A 265 4.48 14.89 -6.67
N ALA A 266 3.23 14.81 -6.23
CA ALA A 266 2.39 13.63 -6.44
C ALA A 266 2.20 13.31 -7.94
N TYR A 267 2.13 14.34 -8.79
CA TYR A 267 1.97 14.15 -10.23
C TYR A 267 3.21 13.55 -10.89
N LEU A 268 4.38 14.10 -10.57
CA LEU A 268 5.64 13.69 -11.19
C LEU A 268 6.16 12.36 -10.62
N TYR A 269 5.78 12.01 -9.39
CA TYR A 269 6.22 10.80 -8.70
C TYR A 269 6.18 9.55 -9.59
N ALA A 270 5.04 9.23 -10.21
CA ALA A 270 4.90 8.00 -11.01
C ALA A 270 5.86 7.91 -12.21
N GLY A 271 6.44 9.02 -12.66
CA GLY A 271 7.49 9.04 -13.67
C GLY A 271 8.89 9.14 -13.09
N THR A 272 9.13 10.13 -12.22
CA THR A 272 10.48 10.40 -11.71
C THR A 272 10.94 9.41 -10.65
N GLU A 273 10.04 8.68 -10.00
CA GLU A 273 10.41 7.59 -9.08
C GLU A 273 11.22 6.52 -9.78
N LEU A 274 11.07 6.35 -11.11
CA LEU A 274 11.88 5.42 -11.91
C LEU A 274 13.39 5.70 -11.84
N LEU A 275 13.83 6.81 -11.26
CA LEU A 275 15.25 7.09 -11.03
C LEU A 275 15.76 6.52 -9.69
N ASP A 276 14.88 6.18 -8.74
CA ASP A 276 15.28 5.93 -7.35
C ASP A 276 16.16 4.70 -7.17
N ASP A 277 15.87 3.60 -7.88
CA ASP A 277 16.65 2.36 -7.87
C ASP A 277 17.87 2.38 -8.82
N THR A 278 18.34 3.57 -9.20
CA THR A 278 19.58 3.78 -9.95
C THR A 278 20.60 4.58 -9.14
N THR A 279 21.75 4.94 -9.71
CA THR A 279 22.65 5.91 -9.07
C THR A 279 22.14 7.34 -9.13
N LEU A 280 21.02 7.62 -9.81
CA LEU A 280 20.44 8.96 -9.91
C LEU A 280 19.63 9.34 -8.65
N THR A 281 19.51 10.63 -8.33
CA THR A 281 18.63 11.12 -7.27
C THR A 281 17.31 11.65 -7.83
N THR A 282 16.24 11.37 -7.10
CA THR A 282 14.88 11.88 -7.28
C THR A 282 14.67 13.24 -6.60
N GLY A 283 15.74 13.88 -6.10
CA GLY A 283 15.66 15.16 -5.41
C GLY A 283 15.13 15.06 -3.98
N LEU A 284 15.00 13.85 -3.43
CA LEU A 284 14.83 13.62 -1.99
C LEU A 284 15.94 14.35 -1.20
N GLY A 285 15.60 14.83 -0.01
CA GLY A 285 16.48 15.70 0.77
C GLY A 285 16.46 17.17 0.36
N THR A 286 15.61 17.57 -0.60
CA THR A 286 15.42 18.97 -1.01
C THR A 286 14.01 19.47 -0.69
N THR A 287 13.71 20.74 -0.99
CA THR A 287 12.36 21.30 -0.89
C THR A 287 11.47 21.01 -2.10
N LYS A 288 12.00 20.23 -3.06
CA LYS A 288 11.39 19.93 -4.35
C LYS A 288 11.61 18.47 -4.77
N PRO A 289 11.29 17.49 -3.89
CA PRO A 289 11.40 16.07 -4.24
C PRO A 289 10.54 15.75 -5.45
N PHE A 290 11.01 14.84 -6.31
CA PHE A 290 10.41 14.39 -7.56
C PHE A 290 10.21 15.47 -8.64
N GLU A 291 10.39 16.75 -8.32
CA GLU A 291 10.53 17.83 -9.30
C GLU A 291 12.00 18.02 -9.72
N LEU A 292 12.95 17.77 -8.81
CA LEU A 292 14.39 17.82 -9.07
C LEU A 292 14.96 16.43 -9.28
N VAL A 293 15.77 16.26 -10.32
CA VAL A 293 16.42 14.98 -10.64
C VAL A 293 17.85 15.20 -11.11
N GLY A 294 18.78 14.30 -10.79
CA GLY A 294 20.18 14.44 -11.22
C GLY A 294 21.18 13.50 -10.55
N ALA A 295 22.46 13.82 -10.67
CA ALA A 295 23.57 13.19 -9.93
C ALA A 295 24.79 14.13 -9.89
N PRO A 296 25.80 13.92 -9.01
CA PRO A 296 26.98 14.79 -8.92
C PRO A 296 27.80 14.90 -10.22
N TRP A 297 27.62 13.94 -11.12
CA TRP A 297 28.34 13.83 -12.38
C TRP A 297 27.54 14.30 -13.60
N ILE A 298 26.32 14.80 -13.42
CA ILE A 298 25.46 15.30 -14.49
C ILE A 298 25.76 16.77 -14.81
N ASP A 299 25.91 17.08 -16.09
CA ASP A 299 25.86 18.44 -16.61
C ASP A 299 24.39 18.81 -16.87
N GLY A 300 23.85 19.66 -15.98
CA GLY A 300 22.46 20.10 -16.06
C GLY A 300 22.14 20.93 -17.30
N ALA A 301 23.11 21.64 -17.90
CA ALA A 301 22.86 22.41 -19.12
C ALA A 301 22.75 21.48 -20.33
N ALA A 302 23.69 20.54 -20.45
CA ALA A 302 23.65 19.52 -21.49
C ALA A 302 22.39 18.64 -21.39
N LEU A 303 21.96 18.33 -20.15
CA LEU A 303 20.73 17.56 -19.93
C LEU A 303 19.47 18.32 -20.38
N VAL A 304 19.41 19.64 -20.15
CA VAL A 304 18.29 20.47 -20.64
C VAL A 304 18.22 20.45 -22.16
N ASP A 305 19.36 20.64 -22.84
CA ASP A 305 19.42 20.65 -24.31
C ASP A 305 18.95 19.30 -24.88
N GLU A 306 19.44 18.18 -24.32
CA GLU A 306 19.03 16.84 -24.72
C GLU A 306 17.54 16.59 -24.46
N MET A 307 17.05 16.85 -23.25
CA MET A 307 15.66 16.59 -22.89
C MET A 307 14.66 17.47 -23.66
N ASN A 308 15.04 18.71 -23.99
CA ASN A 308 14.22 19.57 -24.85
C ASN A 308 14.21 19.09 -26.32
N ASN A 309 15.28 18.43 -26.80
CA ASN A 309 15.31 17.84 -28.14
C ASN A 309 14.46 16.57 -28.27
N ARG A 310 14.15 15.91 -27.15
CA ARG A 310 13.28 14.72 -27.10
C ARG A 310 11.78 15.06 -27.21
N ASP A 311 11.40 16.35 -27.23
CA ASP A 311 10.04 16.85 -27.45
C ASP A 311 8.98 16.18 -26.53
N ILE A 312 9.30 16.03 -25.24
CA ILE A 312 8.40 15.41 -24.27
C ILE A 312 7.23 16.35 -23.98
N ALA A 313 6.03 15.95 -24.40
CA ALA A 313 4.83 16.75 -24.30
C ALA A 313 4.46 17.11 -22.84
N GLY A 314 4.01 18.36 -22.64
CA GLY A 314 3.45 18.81 -21.36
C GLY A 314 4.47 19.21 -20.29
N VAL A 315 5.78 19.11 -20.57
CA VAL A 315 6.85 19.50 -19.63
C VAL A 315 7.86 20.45 -20.26
N SER A 316 8.63 21.14 -19.40
CA SER A 316 9.85 21.85 -19.76
C SER A 316 10.92 21.59 -18.71
N PHE A 317 12.18 21.68 -19.11
CA PHE A 317 13.32 21.40 -18.23
C PHE A 317 14.11 22.66 -17.95
N ARG A 318 14.50 22.84 -16.69
CA ARG A 318 15.39 23.92 -16.25
C ARG A 318 16.60 23.31 -15.58
N SER A 319 17.80 23.73 -15.96
CA SER A 319 19.04 23.31 -15.28
C SER A 319 18.97 23.68 -13.79
N ALA A 320 19.35 22.73 -12.94
CA ALA A 320 19.34 22.88 -11.51
C ALA A 320 20.63 22.33 -10.90
N TYR A 321 21.11 23.01 -9.86
CA TYR A 321 22.16 22.54 -8.98
C TYR A 321 21.65 22.61 -7.55
N PHE A 322 21.79 21.53 -6.80
CA PHE A 322 21.23 21.42 -5.46
C PHE A 322 22.09 20.51 -4.59
N THR A 323 21.97 20.67 -3.27
CA THR A 323 22.66 19.83 -2.29
C THR A 323 21.61 19.23 -1.37
N PRO A 324 21.30 17.93 -1.49
CA PRO A 324 20.37 17.24 -0.60
C PRO A 324 20.83 17.33 0.87
N MET A 325 19.86 17.50 1.78
CA MET A 325 20.10 17.51 3.23
C MET A 325 20.14 16.11 3.86
N PHE A 326 19.54 15.13 3.19
CA PHE A 326 19.51 13.71 3.55
C PHE A 326 19.31 12.87 2.29
N GLY A 327 19.34 11.55 2.42
CA GLY A 327 19.16 10.63 1.28
C GLY A 327 20.38 10.56 0.36
N LYS A 328 20.16 10.17 -0.89
CA LYS A 328 21.22 9.98 -1.89
C LYS A 328 21.96 11.30 -2.14
N TYR A 329 23.29 11.26 -2.12
CA TYR A 329 24.18 12.42 -2.29
C TYR A 329 24.01 13.52 -1.22
N SER A 330 23.56 13.16 -0.01
CA SER A 330 23.48 14.09 1.11
C SER A 330 24.80 14.86 1.34
N GLY A 331 24.71 16.19 1.34
CA GLY A 331 25.86 17.09 1.51
C GLY A 331 26.75 17.28 0.28
N GLU A 332 26.46 16.61 -0.83
CA GLU A 332 27.19 16.73 -2.09
C GLU A 332 26.45 17.65 -3.09
N LEU A 333 27.20 18.35 -3.94
CA LEU A 333 26.61 19.15 -5.02
C LEU A 333 26.14 18.23 -6.14
N VAL A 334 24.84 18.26 -6.43
CA VAL A 334 24.20 17.54 -7.54
C VAL A 334 23.94 18.52 -8.68
N GLY A 335 24.32 18.12 -9.91
CA GLY A 335 23.86 18.74 -11.15
C GLY A 335 22.67 17.97 -11.72
N GLY A 336 21.79 18.65 -12.43
CA GLY A 336 20.61 18.03 -13.00
C GLY A 336 19.59 19.02 -13.55
N VAL A 337 18.31 18.64 -13.48
CA VAL A 337 17.20 19.46 -13.95
C VAL A 337 16.05 19.51 -12.95
N GLN A 338 15.30 20.61 -13.01
CA GLN A 338 13.93 20.67 -12.52
C GLN A 338 12.97 20.40 -13.67
N VAL A 339 12.04 19.47 -13.45
CA VAL A 339 10.91 19.20 -14.35
C VAL A 339 9.79 20.20 -14.03
N HIS A 340 9.44 21.05 -14.99
CA HIS A 340 8.33 21.98 -14.90
C HIS A 340 7.14 21.45 -15.71
N MET A 341 6.01 21.20 -15.04
CA MET A 341 4.78 20.82 -15.74
C MET A 341 4.11 22.05 -16.38
N ASN A 342 3.92 21.98 -17.68
CA ASN A 342 3.23 23.01 -18.49
C ASN A 342 1.76 22.64 -18.67
N ASP A 343 1.49 21.37 -19.01
CA ASP A 343 0.15 20.82 -19.19
C ASP A 343 0.13 19.35 -18.73
N PRO A 344 -0.33 19.08 -17.50
CA PRO A 344 -0.38 17.73 -16.94
C PRO A 344 -1.11 16.71 -17.83
N SER A 345 -2.15 17.14 -18.57
CA SER A 345 -2.96 16.26 -19.40
C SER A 345 -2.20 15.64 -20.57
N GLN A 346 -1.10 16.27 -21.00
CA GLN A 346 -0.28 15.81 -22.13
C GLN A 346 0.87 14.90 -21.69
N ILE A 347 1.26 14.93 -20.41
CA ILE A 347 2.44 14.21 -19.91
C ILE A 347 2.19 12.70 -19.91
N ASN A 348 3.09 11.95 -20.54
CA ASN A 348 3.25 10.50 -20.35
C ASN A 348 4.35 10.31 -19.30
N LEU A 349 3.94 10.03 -18.06
CA LEU A 349 4.82 10.00 -16.89
C LEU A 349 5.88 8.89 -16.96
N VAL A 350 5.52 7.68 -17.40
CA VAL A 350 6.48 6.58 -17.51
C VAL A 350 7.50 6.87 -18.61
N SER A 351 7.04 7.40 -19.74
CA SER A 351 7.93 7.85 -20.83
C SER A 351 8.87 8.97 -20.38
N LEU A 352 8.40 9.93 -19.59
CA LEU A 352 9.22 10.98 -19.01
C LEU A 352 10.34 10.39 -18.11
N GLY A 353 9.99 9.48 -17.21
CA GLY A 353 10.93 8.82 -16.32
C GLY A 353 12.02 8.05 -17.08
N LEU A 354 11.62 7.22 -18.05
CA LEU A 354 12.55 6.45 -18.87
C LEU A 354 13.47 7.33 -19.71
N ASN A 355 12.96 8.42 -20.29
CA ASN A 355 13.79 9.38 -21.01
C ASN A 355 14.80 10.10 -20.09
N LEU A 356 14.42 10.40 -18.84
CA LEU A 356 15.36 10.96 -17.87
C LEU A 356 16.45 9.95 -17.50
N VAL A 357 16.09 8.69 -17.23
CA VAL A 357 17.05 7.62 -16.93
C VAL A 357 18.02 7.42 -18.11
N ASP A 358 17.49 7.32 -19.32
CA ASP A 358 18.25 7.13 -20.55
C ASP A 358 19.22 8.30 -20.81
N ALA A 359 18.72 9.55 -20.83
CA ALA A 359 19.55 10.73 -21.06
C ALA A 359 20.64 10.93 -19.99
N MET A 360 20.32 10.61 -18.72
CA MET A 360 21.30 10.72 -17.64
C MET A 360 22.33 9.60 -17.69
N ARG A 361 21.94 8.35 -17.95
CA ARG A 361 22.88 7.23 -18.17
C ARG A 361 23.91 7.59 -19.23
N ASP A 362 23.47 8.15 -20.36
CA ASP A 362 24.34 8.45 -21.51
C ASP A 362 25.39 9.53 -21.25
N GLN A 363 25.17 10.43 -20.28
CA GLN A 363 26.20 11.39 -19.89
C GLN A 363 27.39 10.71 -19.19
N ASN A 364 27.17 9.61 -18.47
CA ASN A 364 28.25 8.86 -17.84
C ASN A 364 27.88 7.38 -17.57
N PRO A 365 28.00 6.50 -18.59
CA PRO A 365 27.67 5.09 -18.45
C PRO A 365 28.52 4.36 -17.39
N GLU A 366 29.74 4.82 -17.12
CA GLU A 366 30.62 4.21 -16.11
C GLU A 366 30.16 4.48 -14.66
N LYS A 367 29.41 5.57 -14.43
CA LYS A 367 28.85 5.93 -13.11
C LYS A 367 27.39 5.59 -12.94
N PHE A 368 26.71 5.23 -14.03
CA PHE A 368 25.35 4.74 -13.97
C PHE A 368 25.35 3.29 -13.50
N ASP A 369 24.58 3.02 -12.45
CA ASP A 369 24.30 1.67 -11.99
C ASP A 369 22.83 1.58 -11.57
N MET A 370 22.30 0.37 -11.52
CA MET A 370 20.91 0.06 -11.25
C MET A 370 20.81 -1.17 -10.36
N THR A 371 20.09 -1.02 -9.25
CA THR A 371 19.89 -2.12 -8.29
C THR A 371 18.94 -3.17 -8.86
N SER A 372 18.98 -4.38 -8.31
CA SER A 372 18.02 -5.44 -8.67
C SER A 372 16.57 -5.08 -8.31
N SER A 373 16.34 -4.15 -7.37
CA SER A 373 15.01 -3.70 -6.98
C SER A 373 14.28 -2.91 -8.08
N TYR A 374 15.00 -2.41 -9.08
CA TYR A 374 14.38 -1.66 -10.17
C TYR A 374 13.26 -2.44 -10.88
N ALA A 375 13.41 -3.76 -10.99
CA ALA A 375 12.37 -4.64 -11.54
C ALA A 375 11.04 -4.53 -10.76
N ASN A 376 11.10 -4.40 -9.43
CA ASN A 376 9.91 -4.22 -8.58
C ASN A 376 9.29 -2.83 -8.74
N LEU A 377 10.15 -1.82 -8.90
CA LEU A 377 9.77 -0.42 -9.12
C LEU A 377 9.03 -0.23 -10.43
N ILE A 378 9.58 -0.72 -11.55
CA ILE A 378 8.91 -0.64 -12.85
C ILE A 378 7.79 -1.67 -12.99
N GLY A 379 7.90 -2.82 -12.32
CA GLY A 379 6.97 -3.94 -12.38
C GLY A 379 7.31 -5.01 -13.43
N ASP A 380 8.49 -4.96 -14.04
CA ASP A 380 8.87 -5.85 -15.14
C ASP A 380 10.36 -6.20 -15.04
N THR A 381 10.65 -7.50 -15.04
CA THR A 381 12.00 -8.05 -14.88
C THR A 381 12.87 -7.89 -16.12
N GLU A 382 12.29 -7.70 -17.31
CA GLU A 382 13.03 -7.52 -18.56
C GLU A 382 13.49 -6.08 -18.76
N VAL A 383 12.72 -5.10 -18.28
CA VAL A 383 13.00 -3.67 -18.47
C VAL A 383 14.38 -3.21 -17.98
N PRO A 384 14.88 -3.64 -16.80
CA PRO A 384 16.24 -3.33 -16.37
C PRO A 384 17.31 -3.68 -17.42
N ASP A 385 17.20 -4.85 -18.04
CA ASP A 385 18.16 -5.31 -19.04
C ASP A 385 18.04 -4.51 -20.33
N LEU A 386 16.81 -4.16 -20.75
CA LEU A 386 16.61 -3.28 -21.90
C LEU A 386 17.23 -1.88 -21.70
N ILE A 387 17.18 -1.34 -20.47
CA ILE A 387 17.83 -0.08 -20.12
C ILE A 387 19.35 -0.23 -20.13
N LYS A 388 19.89 -1.31 -19.54
CA LYS A 388 21.34 -1.57 -19.51
C LYS A 388 21.93 -1.83 -20.89
N ASP A 389 21.16 -2.44 -21.78
CA ASP A 389 21.51 -2.72 -23.17
C ASP A 389 21.32 -1.52 -24.12
N ASP A 390 21.03 -0.33 -23.58
CA ASP A 390 20.86 0.91 -24.36
C ASP A 390 19.80 0.75 -25.46
N LYS A 391 18.66 0.12 -25.13
CA LYS A 391 17.53 0.05 -26.06
C LYS A 391 16.83 1.42 -26.12
N PRO A 392 16.42 1.88 -27.32
CA PRO A 392 15.64 3.11 -27.43
C PRO A 392 14.37 3.05 -26.57
N VAL A 393 14.05 4.14 -25.88
CA VAL A 393 12.90 4.22 -24.95
C VAL A 393 11.59 3.74 -25.58
N ASP A 394 11.32 4.09 -26.85
CA ASP A 394 10.11 3.63 -27.57
C ASP A 394 10.05 2.11 -27.76
N LYS A 395 11.21 1.44 -27.83
CA LYS A 395 11.30 -0.03 -27.88
C LYS A 395 11.05 -0.66 -26.53
N ILE A 396 11.50 -0.01 -25.46
CA ILE A 396 11.20 -0.43 -24.10
C ILE A 396 9.69 -0.30 -23.87
N ILE A 397 9.09 0.86 -24.16
CA ILE A 397 7.63 1.06 -24.05
C ILE A 397 6.85 0.05 -24.91
N GLY A 398 7.36 -0.24 -26.11
CA GLY A 398 6.76 -1.22 -27.00
C GLY A 398 6.78 -2.67 -26.49
N SER A 399 7.59 -3.03 -25.48
CA SER A 399 7.68 -4.41 -25.00
C SER A 399 6.43 -4.83 -24.21
N TRP A 400 5.86 -3.93 -23.40
CA TRP A 400 4.70 -4.23 -22.55
C TRP A 400 3.35 -3.71 -23.07
N GLN A 401 3.34 -2.93 -24.16
CA GLN A 401 2.13 -2.23 -24.61
C GLN A 401 0.95 -3.19 -24.86
N LYS A 402 1.23 -4.38 -25.41
CA LYS A 402 0.20 -5.38 -25.69
C LYS A 402 -0.49 -5.86 -24.40
N ASP A 403 0.28 -6.15 -23.36
CA ASP A 403 -0.25 -6.66 -22.10
C ASP A 403 -0.95 -5.56 -21.30
N LEU A 404 -0.44 -4.32 -21.41
CA LEU A 404 -1.14 -3.14 -20.89
C LEU A 404 -2.50 -2.92 -21.55
N ASP A 405 -2.57 -3.02 -22.88
CA ASP A 405 -3.82 -2.86 -23.62
C ASP A 405 -4.83 -3.94 -23.22
N ALA A 406 -4.39 -5.20 -23.13
CA ALA A 406 -5.22 -6.31 -22.67
C ALA A 406 -5.74 -6.08 -21.25
N TRP A 407 -4.88 -5.72 -20.29
CA TRP A 407 -5.30 -5.40 -18.92
C TRP A 407 -6.29 -4.22 -18.86
N VAL A 408 -6.09 -3.20 -19.69
CA VAL A 408 -7.02 -2.06 -19.76
C VAL A 408 -8.40 -2.51 -20.25
N GLU A 409 -8.46 -3.29 -21.33
CA GLU A 409 -9.70 -3.73 -21.96
C GLU A 409 -10.45 -4.77 -21.13
N ASP A 410 -9.73 -5.82 -20.72
CA ASP A 410 -10.31 -7.01 -20.11
C ASP A 410 -10.53 -6.85 -18.60
N VAL A 411 -9.69 -6.05 -17.92
CA VAL A 411 -9.75 -5.89 -16.46
C VAL A 411 -10.25 -4.50 -16.07
N ARG A 412 -9.41 -3.46 -16.19
CA ARG A 412 -9.69 -2.12 -15.65
C ARG A 412 -11.04 -1.56 -16.08
N ASN A 413 -11.37 -1.69 -17.37
CA ASN A 413 -12.57 -1.09 -17.93
C ASN A 413 -13.88 -1.71 -17.40
N GLN A 414 -13.82 -2.87 -16.75
CA GLN A 414 -14.97 -3.54 -16.13
C GLN A 414 -15.37 -2.93 -14.77
N TYR A 415 -14.43 -2.21 -14.12
CA TYR A 415 -14.56 -1.76 -12.73
C TYR A 415 -14.70 -0.25 -12.56
N LEU A 416 -14.79 0.49 -13.66
CA LEU A 416 -14.84 1.95 -13.60
C LEU A 416 -16.18 2.47 -13.05
N MET A 417 -16.10 3.33 -12.04
CA MET A 417 -17.28 3.91 -11.37
C MET A 417 -17.61 5.32 -11.87
N TYR A 418 -16.64 6.02 -12.46
CA TYR A 418 -16.76 7.45 -12.78
C TYR A 418 -16.67 7.77 -14.28
N PRO A 419 -17.43 8.75 -14.79
CA PRO A 419 -17.37 9.16 -16.19
C PRO A 419 -16.20 10.14 -16.47
N PRO A 420 -15.86 10.38 -17.74
CA PRO A 420 -16.31 9.65 -18.92
C PRO A 420 -15.70 8.25 -18.98
N TYR A 421 -16.48 7.28 -19.42
CA TYR A 421 -15.99 5.91 -19.63
C TYR A 421 -15.26 5.81 -20.97
N PRO A 422 -14.17 5.03 -21.05
CA PRO A 422 -13.53 4.66 -22.32
C PRO A 422 -14.54 4.15 -23.36
N SER A 423 -14.18 4.27 -24.64
CA SER A 423 -15.05 3.80 -25.72
C SER A 423 -15.32 2.30 -25.57
N GLY A 424 -16.60 1.91 -25.60
CA GLY A 424 -17.01 0.51 -25.45
C GLY A 424 -17.17 0.04 -24.00
N SER A 425 -16.73 0.82 -23.00
CA SER A 425 -16.96 0.49 -21.59
C SER A 425 -18.17 1.22 -21.02
N SER A 426 -18.64 0.74 -19.87
CA SER A 426 -19.81 1.27 -19.18
C SER A 426 -19.53 1.35 -17.67
N PRO A 427 -20.32 2.11 -16.89
CA PRO A 427 -20.18 2.09 -15.45
C PRO A 427 -20.21 0.66 -14.93
N HIS A 428 -19.30 0.32 -14.03
CA HIS A 428 -19.30 -0.92 -13.30
C HIS A 428 -20.69 -1.18 -12.72
N LYS A 429 -21.19 -2.39 -12.95
CA LYS A 429 -22.44 -2.86 -12.37
C LYS A 429 -22.06 -3.90 -11.33
N PRO A 430 -22.51 -3.76 -10.08
CA PRO A 430 -22.28 -4.78 -9.08
C PRO A 430 -22.75 -6.14 -9.58
N GLU A 431 -21.84 -7.09 -9.56
CA GLU A 431 -22.10 -8.50 -9.81
C GLU A 431 -21.99 -9.25 -8.48
N GLY A 432 -22.58 -10.43 -8.39
CA GLY A 432 -22.31 -11.26 -7.21
C GLY A 432 -20.91 -11.84 -7.30
N ILE A 433 -20.33 -12.13 -6.16
CA ILE A 433 -18.97 -12.64 -6.03
C ILE A 433 -18.98 -13.86 -5.12
N LEU A 434 -18.13 -14.82 -5.46
CA LEU A 434 -17.74 -15.93 -4.60
C LEU A 434 -16.24 -15.78 -4.33
N GLY A 435 -15.78 -16.15 -3.15
CA GLY A 435 -14.37 -16.15 -2.79
C GLY A 435 -13.98 -17.41 -2.04
N ILE A 436 -12.70 -17.76 -2.12
CA ILE A 436 -12.11 -18.94 -1.47
C ILE A 436 -10.99 -18.47 -0.53
N LEU A 437 -11.06 -18.90 0.72
CA LEU A 437 -10.09 -18.63 1.78
C LEU A 437 -9.37 -19.92 2.19
N PRO A 438 -8.11 -19.85 2.66
CA PRO A 438 -7.29 -18.64 2.83
C PRO A 438 -6.84 -18.02 1.51
N LEU A 439 -6.36 -16.77 1.54
CA LEU A 439 -6.05 -16.03 0.31
C LEU A 439 -4.70 -16.37 -0.33
N ASP A 440 -3.82 -17.07 0.36
CA ASP A 440 -2.63 -17.69 -0.23
C ASP A 440 -2.79 -19.20 -0.03
N LEU A 441 -2.75 -19.97 -1.11
CA LEU A 441 -2.88 -21.42 -1.06
C LEU A 441 -1.54 -22.06 -1.41
N THR A 442 -0.77 -22.33 -0.37
CA THR A 442 0.49 -23.06 -0.50
C THR A 442 0.50 -24.26 0.44
N ALA A 443 0.86 -25.44 -0.07
CA ALA A 443 0.93 -26.67 0.71
C ALA A 443 2.20 -27.46 0.40
N ALA A 444 2.55 -28.42 1.24
CA ALA A 444 3.47 -29.49 0.88
C ALA A 444 2.73 -30.79 0.53
N PRO A 445 3.33 -31.72 -0.23
CA PRO A 445 2.72 -33.02 -0.50
C PRO A 445 2.34 -33.77 0.78
N GLY A 446 1.06 -34.11 0.89
CA GLY A 446 0.45 -34.78 2.04
C GLY A 446 -0.08 -33.84 3.13
N GLN A 447 0.02 -32.51 2.96
CA GLN A 447 -0.64 -31.52 3.80
C GLN A 447 -2.09 -31.33 3.36
N ASN A 448 -2.93 -30.85 4.27
CA ASN A 448 -4.29 -30.43 3.98
C ASN A 448 -4.52 -28.97 4.37
N ILE A 449 -5.45 -28.31 3.68
CA ILE A 449 -5.85 -26.92 3.93
C ILE A 449 -7.37 -26.87 4.01
N ASP A 450 -7.90 -26.38 5.13
CA ASP A 450 -9.33 -26.12 5.24
C ASP A 450 -9.71 -24.88 4.43
N LEU A 451 -10.66 -25.05 3.51
CA LEU A 451 -11.16 -24.00 2.64
C LEU A 451 -12.48 -23.47 3.16
N THR A 452 -12.59 -22.15 3.21
CA THR A 452 -13.87 -21.47 3.45
C THR A 452 -14.31 -20.74 2.18
N VAL A 453 -15.61 -20.80 1.89
CA VAL A 453 -16.20 -20.08 0.78
C VAL A 453 -17.13 -19.00 1.30
N ASN A 454 -16.84 -17.76 0.92
CA ASN A 454 -17.69 -16.60 1.20
C ASN A 454 -18.30 -16.11 -0.10
N GLY A 455 -19.51 -15.57 -0.05
CA GLY A 455 -20.14 -15.04 -1.25
C GLY A 455 -21.20 -14.00 -0.97
N PHE A 456 -21.38 -13.11 -1.93
CA PHE A 456 -22.34 -12.01 -1.88
C PHE A 456 -23.06 -11.92 -3.23
N ASN A 457 -24.37 -11.68 -3.21
CA ASN A 457 -25.10 -11.46 -4.44
C ASN A 457 -24.84 -10.04 -5.00
N LYS A 458 -25.37 -9.76 -6.20
CA LYS A 458 -25.27 -8.42 -6.85
C LYS A 458 -25.86 -7.24 -6.06
N HIS A 459 -26.57 -7.51 -4.97
CA HIS A 459 -27.12 -6.49 -4.07
C HIS A 459 -26.25 -6.27 -2.83
N GLY A 460 -25.15 -7.01 -2.70
CA GLY A 460 -24.26 -7.00 -1.53
C GLY A 460 -24.85 -7.74 -0.33
N GLU A 461 -25.75 -8.70 -0.55
CA GLU A 461 -26.30 -9.55 0.51
C GLU A 461 -25.51 -10.85 0.56
N LYS A 462 -25.09 -11.26 1.77
CA LYS A 462 -24.34 -12.50 2.00
C LYS A 462 -25.16 -13.71 1.54
N LEU A 463 -24.53 -14.62 0.81
CA LEU A 463 -25.11 -15.89 0.39
C LEU A 463 -25.14 -16.87 1.57
N ASP A 464 -26.23 -17.63 1.69
CA ASP A 464 -26.37 -18.69 2.69
C ASP A 464 -25.80 -20.00 2.12
N ILE A 465 -24.46 -20.11 2.12
CA ILE A 465 -23.74 -21.19 1.46
C ILE A 465 -23.74 -22.43 2.34
N ASP A 466 -24.36 -23.51 1.85
CA ASP A 466 -24.20 -24.86 2.40
C ASP A 466 -22.89 -25.48 1.85
N PRO A 467 -21.88 -25.75 2.70
CA PRO A 467 -20.60 -26.31 2.24
C PRO A 467 -20.73 -27.62 1.46
N ALA A 468 -21.76 -28.44 1.75
CA ALA A 468 -22.00 -29.70 1.06
C ALA A 468 -22.53 -29.52 -0.37
N SER A 469 -23.00 -28.31 -0.71
CA SER A 469 -23.54 -27.96 -2.01
C SER A 469 -22.52 -27.28 -2.93
N ILE A 470 -21.27 -27.10 -2.48
CA ILE A 470 -20.20 -26.50 -3.28
C ILE A 470 -19.64 -27.55 -4.23
N GLU A 471 -19.59 -27.23 -5.52
CA GLU A 471 -18.92 -28.03 -6.53
C GLU A 471 -17.45 -27.61 -6.62
N TRP A 472 -16.54 -28.56 -6.37
CA TRP A 472 -15.10 -28.32 -6.41
C TRP A 472 -14.46 -28.95 -7.65
N GLU A 473 -13.55 -28.21 -8.27
CA GLU A 473 -12.66 -28.70 -9.33
C GLU A 473 -11.22 -28.33 -8.98
N VAL A 474 -10.30 -29.27 -9.16
CA VAL A 474 -8.85 -29.07 -8.98
C VAL A 474 -8.15 -29.42 -10.28
N SER A 475 -7.38 -28.49 -10.83
CA SER A 475 -6.61 -28.72 -12.06
C SER A 475 -5.28 -29.42 -11.78
N ASP A 476 -4.63 -29.91 -12.85
CA ASP A 476 -3.24 -30.37 -12.86
C ASP A 476 -2.91 -31.57 -11.95
N ASP A 477 -3.93 -32.27 -11.43
CA ASP A 477 -3.78 -33.52 -10.65
C ASP A 477 -2.87 -33.33 -9.42
N ILE A 478 -2.87 -32.12 -8.86
CA ILE A 478 -2.06 -31.72 -7.69
C ILE A 478 -2.68 -32.18 -6.37
N GLY A 479 -3.98 -32.46 -6.35
CA GLY A 479 -4.74 -32.87 -5.17
C GLY A 479 -6.24 -32.91 -5.43
N TYR A 480 -7.03 -32.96 -4.36
CA TYR A 480 -8.50 -32.93 -4.43
C TYR A 480 -9.11 -32.19 -3.24
N VAL A 481 -10.36 -31.74 -3.37
CA VAL A 481 -11.12 -31.15 -2.26
C VAL A 481 -12.21 -32.14 -1.83
N GLU A 482 -12.27 -32.45 -0.55
CA GLU A 482 -13.34 -33.26 0.05
C GLU A 482 -13.85 -32.56 1.32
N ASN A 483 -15.18 -32.37 1.43
CA ASN A 483 -15.83 -31.71 2.56
C ASN A 483 -15.25 -30.31 2.92
N GLY A 484 -14.80 -29.56 1.92
CA GLY A 484 -14.21 -28.23 2.12
C GLY A 484 -12.74 -28.25 2.53
N THR A 485 -12.10 -29.41 2.62
CA THR A 485 -10.66 -29.53 2.88
C THR A 485 -9.94 -29.90 1.59
N PHE A 486 -8.94 -29.12 1.20
CA PHE A 486 -8.02 -29.46 0.13
C PHE A 486 -6.95 -30.41 0.63
N TYR A 487 -6.72 -31.51 -0.09
CA TYR A 487 -5.70 -32.51 0.18
C TYR A 487 -4.63 -32.43 -0.90
N ALA A 488 -3.45 -31.92 -0.53
CA ALA A 488 -2.31 -31.79 -1.43
C ALA A 488 -1.64 -33.16 -1.62
N GLU A 489 -1.50 -33.62 -2.87
CA GLU A 489 -0.93 -34.95 -3.16
C GLU A 489 0.40 -34.88 -3.90
N LYS A 490 0.52 -34.00 -4.90
CA LYS A 490 1.68 -33.94 -5.81
C LYS A 490 2.23 -32.55 -5.91
N GLU A 491 3.55 -32.44 -5.99
CA GLU A 491 4.20 -31.18 -6.26
C GLU A 491 3.79 -30.63 -7.62
N GLY A 492 3.60 -29.32 -7.69
CA GLY A 492 3.15 -28.63 -8.89
C GLY A 492 2.37 -27.36 -8.55
N GLN A 493 2.00 -26.65 -9.60
CA GLN A 493 1.06 -25.55 -9.55
C GLN A 493 -0.23 -25.99 -10.23
N GLY A 494 -1.35 -25.52 -9.72
CA GLY A 494 -2.67 -25.76 -10.29
C GLY A 494 -3.70 -24.86 -9.64
N ARG A 495 -4.97 -25.08 -9.95
CA ARG A 495 -6.04 -24.16 -9.58
C ARG A 495 -7.18 -24.90 -8.90
N ILE A 496 -7.62 -24.39 -7.76
CA ILE A 496 -8.85 -24.82 -7.09
C ILE A 496 -9.99 -23.89 -7.51
N THR A 497 -11.10 -24.48 -7.93
CA THR A 497 -12.31 -23.79 -8.35
C THR A 497 -13.48 -24.21 -7.48
N ALA A 498 -14.20 -23.25 -6.93
CA ALA A 498 -15.47 -23.46 -6.25
C ALA A 498 -16.61 -22.92 -7.13
N THR A 499 -17.68 -23.70 -7.28
CA THR A 499 -18.91 -23.26 -7.94
C THR A 499 -20.10 -23.43 -7.00
N TYR A 500 -20.91 -22.38 -6.86
CA TYR A 500 -22.11 -22.38 -6.03
C TYR A 500 -23.20 -21.50 -6.64
N GLU A 501 -24.38 -22.07 -6.91
CA GLU A 501 -25.54 -21.38 -7.49
C GLU A 501 -25.24 -20.54 -8.76
N GLY A 502 -24.27 -20.97 -9.55
CA GLY A 502 -23.84 -20.28 -10.78
C GLY A 502 -22.81 -19.17 -10.57
N TYR A 503 -22.39 -18.91 -9.32
CA TYR A 503 -21.18 -18.15 -9.02
C TYR A 503 -19.96 -19.06 -9.02
N GLN A 504 -18.82 -18.53 -9.43
CA GLN A 504 -17.56 -19.25 -9.49
C GLN A 504 -16.46 -18.41 -8.84
N ALA A 505 -15.60 -19.08 -8.09
CA ALA A 505 -14.36 -18.53 -7.55
C ALA A 505 -13.21 -19.46 -7.95
N SER A 506 -12.02 -18.90 -8.16
CA SER A 506 -10.84 -19.72 -8.46
C SER A 506 -9.61 -19.16 -7.80
N ARG A 507 -8.71 -20.06 -7.39
CA ARG A 507 -7.45 -19.73 -6.74
C ARG A 507 -6.33 -20.62 -7.22
N GLU A 508 -5.20 -19.99 -7.55
CA GLU A 508 -3.95 -20.69 -7.78
C GLU A 508 -3.46 -21.31 -6.48
N VAL A 509 -2.87 -22.49 -6.60
CA VAL A 509 -2.33 -23.29 -5.52
C VAL A 509 -0.94 -23.76 -5.91
N GLU A 510 0.01 -23.56 -5.01
CA GLU A 510 1.36 -24.12 -5.16
C GLU A 510 1.57 -25.25 -4.14
N ILE A 511 1.93 -26.43 -4.66
CA ILE A 511 2.33 -27.57 -3.83
C ILE A 511 3.82 -27.81 -4.04
N SER A 512 4.58 -27.64 -2.96
CA SER A 512 6.03 -27.76 -2.95
C SER A 512 6.52 -28.11 -1.55
N ALA A 513 7.67 -28.76 -1.39
CA ALA A 513 8.32 -28.78 -0.09
C ALA A 513 8.69 -27.33 0.35
N THR A 514 8.68 -27.07 1.66
CA THR A 514 9.18 -25.80 2.18
C THR A 514 10.70 -25.89 2.29
N HIS A 515 11.42 -25.24 1.40
CA HIS A 515 12.87 -25.22 1.44
C HIS A 515 13.37 -24.12 2.38
N VAL A 516 14.17 -24.50 3.37
CA VAL A 516 14.97 -23.56 4.15
C VAL A 516 16.31 -23.41 3.45
N GLU A 517 16.51 -22.29 2.78
CA GLU A 517 17.66 -22.05 1.90
C GLU A 517 18.84 -21.40 2.64
N ASN A 518 18.54 -20.61 3.68
CA ASN A 518 19.53 -19.93 4.50
C ASN A 518 19.00 -19.58 5.90
N ILE A 519 19.90 -19.41 6.86
CA ILE A 519 19.61 -18.91 8.21
C ILE A 519 20.59 -17.79 8.52
N ARG A 520 20.07 -16.57 8.61
CA ARG A 520 20.87 -15.36 8.88
C ARG A 520 20.52 -14.78 10.24
N HIS A 521 21.47 -14.09 10.86
CA HIS A 521 21.22 -13.40 12.13
C HIS A 521 21.86 -12.02 12.17
N ALA A 522 21.23 -11.11 12.92
CA ALA A 522 21.73 -9.76 13.20
C ALA A 522 21.48 -9.38 14.65
N VAL A 523 22.47 -8.74 15.29
CA VAL A 523 22.35 -8.26 16.68
C VAL A 523 22.11 -6.76 16.66
N HIS A 524 20.95 -6.34 17.17
CA HIS A 524 20.55 -4.94 17.31
C HIS A 524 20.66 -4.51 18.78
N PRO A 525 20.60 -3.20 19.10
CA PRO A 525 20.68 -2.74 20.49
C PRO A 525 19.65 -3.41 21.42
N ASN A 526 18.41 -3.59 20.94
CA ASN A 526 17.29 -4.03 21.75
C ASN A 526 16.83 -5.47 21.47
N TYR A 527 17.37 -6.15 20.46
CA TYR A 527 16.97 -7.51 20.10
C TYR A 527 18.02 -8.21 19.24
N THR A 528 17.97 -9.54 19.20
CA THR A 528 18.68 -10.37 18.22
C THR A 528 17.68 -10.95 17.25
N ARG A 529 17.88 -10.66 15.96
CA ARG A 529 17.02 -11.13 14.86
C ARG A 529 17.61 -12.37 14.23
N VAL A 530 16.77 -13.37 13.98
CA VAL A 530 17.08 -14.54 13.15
C VAL A 530 16.10 -14.57 11.98
N VAL A 531 16.61 -14.83 10.79
CA VAL A 531 15.83 -14.85 9.54
C VAL A 531 16.08 -16.17 8.84
N PHE A 532 15.00 -16.90 8.54
CA PHE A 532 15.02 -18.07 7.66
C PHE A 532 14.58 -17.63 6.28
N ASP A 533 15.45 -17.82 5.30
CA ASP A 533 15.12 -17.60 3.90
C ASP A 533 14.42 -18.87 3.37
N LEU A 534 13.16 -18.70 2.94
CA LEU A 534 12.29 -19.78 2.48
C LEU A 534 11.97 -19.58 0.99
N ASN A 535 11.74 -20.68 0.26
CA ASN A 535 11.30 -20.61 -1.14
C ASN A 535 9.85 -20.14 -1.31
N LYS A 536 9.05 -20.15 -0.23
CA LYS A 536 7.65 -19.73 -0.23
C LYS A 536 7.22 -19.19 1.13
N THR A 537 6.10 -18.47 1.13
CA THR A 537 5.42 -18.05 2.36
C THR A 537 4.86 -19.27 3.09
N ILE A 538 4.96 -19.28 4.42
CA ILE A 538 4.36 -20.29 5.29
C ILE A 538 3.56 -19.60 6.39
N ASP A 539 2.49 -20.24 6.81
CA ASP A 539 1.60 -19.81 7.90
C ASP A 539 1.49 -20.86 9.01
N HIS A 540 2.19 -22.00 8.87
CA HIS A 540 2.18 -23.09 9.83
C HIS A 540 3.61 -23.45 10.26
N TYR A 541 3.96 -23.07 11.49
CA TYR A 541 5.18 -23.45 12.18
C TYR A 541 4.94 -23.49 13.68
N ASP A 542 5.65 -24.36 14.38
CA ASP A 542 5.57 -24.43 15.84
C ASP A 542 6.83 -23.81 16.43
N LEU A 543 6.64 -22.89 17.38
CA LEU A 543 7.72 -22.30 18.16
C LEU A 543 7.49 -22.59 19.64
N THR A 544 8.28 -23.50 20.20
CA THR A 544 8.13 -23.94 21.60
C THR A 544 9.34 -23.52 22.43
N GLU A 545 9.10 -22.98 23.62
CA GLU A 545 10.17 -22.60 24.56
C GLU A 545 10.29 -23.64 25.67
N HIS A 546 11.50 -24.19 25.87
CA HIS A 546 11.80 -25.13 26.93
C HIS A 546 13.27 -25.01 27.37
N ASP A 547 13.55 -24.90 28.68
CA ASP A 547 14.88 -24.94 29.28
C ASP A 547 15.97 -24.09 28.58
N SER A 548 15.80 -22.76 28.51
CA SER A 548 16.73 -21.85 27.81
C SER A 548 16.95 -22.23 26.34
N LYS A 549 15.97 -22.88 25.71
CA LYS A 549 15.96 -23.16 24.28
C LYS A 549 14.63 -22.75 23.68
N ILE A 550 14.69 -22.28 22.44
CA ILE A 550 13.50 -22.21 21.58
C ILE A 550 13.67 -23.28 20.52
N ARG A 551 12.61 -24.03 20.25
CA ARG A 551 12.55 -25.01 19.18
C ARG A 551 11.53 -24.56 18.16
N LEU A 552 12.03 -24.24 16.96
CA LEU A 552 11.24 -24.03 15.76
C LEU A 552 11.10 -25.36 15.05
N GLU A 553 9.87 -25.75 14.75
CA GLU A 553 9.54 -26.88 13.89
C GLU A 553 8.78 -26.37 12.67
N LEU A 554 9.28 -26.74 11.49
CA LEU A 554 8.67 -26.48 10.20
C LEU A 554 8.24 -27.82 9.61
N PRO A 555 6.95 -28.19 9.74
CA PRO A 555 6.40 -29.35 9.06
C PRO A 555 6.66 -29.27 7.55
N TYR A 556 7.05 -30.40 6.97
CA TYR A 556 7.42 -30.56 5.56
C TYR A 556 8.57 -29.65 5.10
N GLY A 557 9.36 -29.15 6.05
CA GLY A 557 10.56 -28.37 5.79
C GLY A 557 11.75 -29.23 5.36
N GLU A 558 12.46 -28.81 4.33
CA GLU A 558 13.70 -29.44 3.84
C GLU A 558 14.87 -28.46 3.84
N ILE A 559 16.07 -28.97 4.14
CA ILE A 559 17.28 -28.15 4.07
C ILE A 559 17.75 -28.04 2.62
N SER A 560 17.87 -26.82 2.11
CA SER A 560 18.32 -26.52 0.74
C SER A 560 19.32 -25.36 0.72
N GLY A 561 19.64 -24.86 -0.47
CA GLY A 561 20.44 -23.66 -0.67
C GLY A 561 21.86 -23.75 -0.10
N GLU A 562 22.22 -22.77 0.72
CA GLU A 562 23.57 -22.62 1.30
C GLU A 562 23.78 -23.45 2.57
N LEU A 563 22.70 -24.05 3.11
CA LEU A 563 22.74 -24.81 4.35
C LEU A 563 23.28 -26.23 4.15
N ASN A 564 24.02 -26.73 5.13
CA ASN A 564 24.42 -28.13 5.19
C ASN A 564 23.21 -29.05 5.38
N ARG A 565 22.92 -29.89 4.38
CA ARG A 565 21.78 -30.82 4.37
C ARG A 565 21.74 -31.82 5.52
N ASN A 566 22.87 -32.08 6.18
CA ASN A 566 22.93 -32.97 7.36
C ASN A 566 22.69 -32.23 8.68
N GLY A 567 22.38 -30.92 8.63
CA GLY A 567 22.34 -30.04 9.79
C GLY A 567 23.69 -29.45 10.16
N ASP A 568 23.67 -28.32 10.88
CA ASP A 568 24.87 -27.65 11.41
C ASP A 568 24.51 -26.74 12.60
N THR A 569 25.52 -26.12 13.21
CA THR A 569 25.39 -25.12 14.27
C THR A 569 25.92 -23.76 13.81
N ILE A 570 25.05 -22.76 13.81
CA ILE A 570 25.40 -21.36 13.54
C ILE A 570 25.67 -20.66 14.87
N GLY A 571 26.92 -20.22 15.09
CA GLY A 571 27.29 -19.44 16.27
C GLY A 571 26.81 -17.99 16.16
N VAL A 572 26.23 -17.45 17.24
CA VAL A 572 25.75 -16.06 17.32
C VAL A 572 26.65 -15.27 18.27
N SER A 573 27.60 -14.54 17.67
CA SER A 573 28.51 -13.68 18.44
C SER A 573 27.83 -12.36 18.82
N ASN A 574 28.24 -11.77 19.96
CA ASN A 574 27.79 -10.46 20.45
C ASN A 574 26.31 -10.31 20.83
N SER A 575 25.47 -11.33 20.67
CA SER A 575 24.12 -11.32 21.23
C SER A 575 24.13 -11.50 22.75
N SER A 576 23.31 -10.73 23.46
CA SER A 576 23.13 -10.88 24.93
C SER A 576 22.15 -11.98 25.32
N VAL A 577 21.42 -12.54 24.34
CA VAL A 577 20.29 -13.46 24.58
C VAL A 577 20.39 -14.78 23.82
N LEU A 578 21.11 -14.83 22.70
CA LEU A 578 21.26 -16.02 21.85
C LEU A 578 22.73 -16.41 21.75
N SER A 579 23.05 -17.71 21.88
CA SER A 579 24.42 -18.22 21.72
C SER A 579 24.65 -18.90 20.37
N SER A 580 23.69 -19.71 19.93
CA SER A 580 23.79 -20.47 18.68
C SER A 580 22.42 -20.92 18.21
N ILE A 581 22.35 -21.29 16.94
CA ILE A 581 21.19 -21.92 16.29
C ILE A 581 21.68 -23.26 15.74
N GLU A 582 21.21 -24.35 16.32
CA GLU A 582 21.39 -25.70 15.75
C GLU A 582 20.24 -25.95 14.79
N TYR A 583 20.50 -26.47 13.60
CA TYR A 583 19.43 -26.84 12.68
C TYR A 583 19.68 -28.24 12.10
N SER A 584 18.59 -28.95 11.83
CA SER A 584 18.62 -30.31 11.30
C SER A 584 17.30 -30.65 10.61
N GLN A 585 17.31 -31.76 9.86
CA GLN A 585 16.10 -32.34 9.29
C GLN A 585 15.72 -33.59 10.09
N GLU A 586 14.54 -33.59 10.69
CA GLU A 586 13.97 -34.69 11.47
C GLU A 586 12.75 -35.24 10.71
N GLU A 587 12.89 -36.42 10.08
CA GLU A 587 11.85 -37.02 9.23
C GLU A 587 11.37 -36.07 8.11
N LYS A 588 10.10 -35.64 8.16
CA LYS A 588 9.50 -34.66 7.27
C LYS A 588 9.45 -33.26 7.90
N MET A 589 10.34 -32.94 8.82
CA MET A 589 10.34 -31.64 9.50
C MET A 589 11.73 -31.01 9.44
N PHE A 590 11.78 -29.73 9.16
CA PHE A 590 12.95 -28.93 9.47
C PHE A 590 12.84 -28.47 10.92
N VAL A 591 13.94 -28.57 11.66
CA VAL A 591 14.00 -28.19 13.07
C VAL A 591 15.15 -27.22 13.28
N ALA A 592 14.89 -26.13 13.98
CA ALA A 592 15.93 -25.23 14.47
C ALA A 592 15.82 -25.01 15.99
N ILE A 593 16.92 -25.22 16.71
CA ILE A 593 17.03 -25.06 18.15
C ILE A 593 17.91 -23.83 18.44
N PHE A 594 17.28 -22.82 19.04
CA PHE A 594 17.90 -21.58 19.47
C PHE A 594 18.39 -21.78 20.89
N ASN A 595 19.70 -21.79 21.09
CA ASN A 595 20.29 -21.91 22.42
C ASN A 595 20.36 -20.50 23.06
N LEU A 596 19.56 -20.28 24.10
CA LEU A 596 19.44 -18.99 24.78
C LEU A 596 20.48 -18.85 25.90
N LYS A 597 20.88 -17.60 26.15
CA LYS A 597 21.72 -17.20 27.29
C LYS A 597 20.90 -16.82 28.52
N LYS A 598 19.57 -16.75 28.39
CA LYS A 598 18.61 -16.38 29.44
C LYS A 598 17.47 -17.39 29.47
N GLU A 599 16.90 -17.62 30.65
CA GLU A 599 15.78 -18.55 30.86
C GLU A 599 14.42 -18.02 30.40
N LYS A 600 14.29 -16.69 30.23
CA LYS A 600 13.08 -16.04 29.72
C LYS A 600 13.45 -14.93 28.76
N ILE A 601 12.71 -14.87 27.66
CA ILE A 601 12.85 -13.88 26.60
C ILE A 601 11.45 -13.46 26.12
N GLN A 602 11.35 -12.30 25.48
CA GLN A 602 10.17 -11.93 24.70
C GLN A 602 10.47 -12.19 23.22
N LEU A 603 9.50 -12.78 22.52
CA LEU A 603 9.56 -13.09 21.10
C LEU A 603 8.63 -12.17 20.33
N GLU A 604 9.07 -11.74 19.16
CA GLU A 604 8.23 -11.07 18.16
C GLU A 604 8.49 -11.75 16.81
N THR A 605 7.43 -12.29 16.22
CA THR A 605 7.43 -12.89 14.88
C THR A 605 6.38 -12.14 14.05
N PRO A 606 6.70 -11.65 12.84
CA PRO A 606 5.67 -11.14 11.95
C PRO A 606 4.72 -12.28 11.59
N GLU A 607 3.40 -12.06 11.71
CA GLU A 607 2.38 -13.03 11.26
C GLU A 607 2.36 -13.19 9.72
N PHE A 608 2.96 -12.23 8.99
CA PHE A 608 3.02 -12.24 7.54
C PHE A 608 4.38 -11.74 7.05
N SER A 609 5.21 -12.65 6.54
CA SER A 609 6.47 -12.30 5.91
C SER A 609 6.87 -13.40 4.93
N SER A 610 7.43 -13.03 3.77
CA SER A 610 8.03 -13.95 2.80
C SER A 610 9.30 -14.66 3.33
N ARG A 611 9.58 -14.50 4.62
CA ARG A 611 10.71 -15.02 5.39
C ARG A 611 10.24 -15.20 6.83
N LEU A 612 10.52 -16.34 7.46
CA LEU A 612 10.27 -16.49 8.88
C LEU A 612 11.30 -15.67 9.67
N VAL A 613 10.83 -14.62 10.36
CA VAL A 613 11.69 -13.73 11.17
C VAL A 613 11.35 -13.90 12.63
N ILE A 614 12.36 -14.17 13.45
CA ILE A 614 12.22 -14.32 14.91
C ILE A 614 13.11 -13.28 15.59
N ASP A 615 12.48 -12.30 16.24
CA ASP A 615 13.16 -11.32 17.07
C ASP A 615 13.14 -11.75 18.54
N ILE A 616 14.33 -11.98 19.09
CA ILE A 616 14.55 -12.29 20.50
C ILE A 616 14.94 -11.00 21.22
N LYS A 617 14.04 -10.43 22.03
CA LYS A 617 14.27 -9.16 22.71
C LYS A 617 15.39 -9.30 23.75
N HIS A 618 16.24 -8.27 23.84
CA HIS A 618 17.35 -8.22 24.78
C HIS A 618 16.88 -8.05 26.23
N ASN A 619 15.71 -7.43 26.47
CA ASN A 619 15.08 -7.28 27.77
C ASN A 619 13.56 -7.24 27.66
#